data_AF-A0A6V7NVT2-F1
#
_entry.id   AF-A0A6V7NVT2-F1
#
_cell.length_a   1.000
_cell.length_b   1.000
_cell.length_c   1.000
_cell.angle_alpha   90.00
_cell.angle_beta   90.00
_cell.angle_gamma   90.00
#
_symmetry.space_group_name_H-M   'P 1'
#
loop_
_entity.id
_entity.type
_entity.pdbx_description
1 polymer ?
#
loop_
_entity_poly.entity_id
_entity_poly.type
_entity_poly.pdbx_seq_one_letter_code
_entity_poly.pdbx_strand_id
1 'polypeptide(L)'
;MLRRLMRLLSAQSVFSVQTQAAGSDATQDDDDTTYLLTPFSELLVTADDGSPNMSAYVRAFLDPDLVKPLHCMSEWLTQESANATSFETAYGGKSLWAVAQERPRIGRLFNEAMACDTRQTAAAVAACCPQVFCGVRTLVDVGGGTALPPG
;
A
#
# COMPACT_ATOMS: atom_id res chain seq x y z
N MET A 1 15.74 -18.37 -0.87
CA MET A 1 14.64 -17.67 -0.14
C MET A 1 13.54 -17.18 -1.08
N LEU A 2 13.85 -16.54 -2.21
CA LEU A 2 12.87 -16.05 -3.19
C LEU A 2 11.80 -17.09 -3.61
N ARG A 3 12.22 -18.31 -3.98
CA ARG A 3 11.32 -19.40 -4.37
C ARG A 3 10.24 -19.73 -3.33
N ARG A 4 10.59 -19.80 -2.05
CA ARG A 4 9.63 -20.08 -0.96
C ARG A 4 8.64 -18.92 -0.79
N LEU A 5 9.11 -17.68 -0.95
CA LEU A 5 8.26 -16.49 -0.94
C LEU A 5 7.30 -16.49 -2.12
N MET A 6 7.77 -16.74 -3.34
CA MET A 6 6.93 -16.78 -4.54
C MET A 6 5.86 -17.87 -4.46
N ARG A 7 6.18 -19.05 -3.94
CA ARG A 7 5.18 -20.10 -3.66
C ARG A 7 4.13 -19.65 -2.64
N LEU A 8 4.54 -18.99 -1.56
CA LEU A 8 3.60 -18.45 -0.56
C LEU A 8 2.70 -17.38 -1.16
N LEU A 9 3.26 -16.44 -1.93
CA LEU A 9 2.51 -15.38 -2.58
C LEU A 9 1.57 -15.95 -3.66
N SER A 10 1.97 -17.01 -4.34
CA SER A 10 1.11 -17.71 -5.30
C SER A 10 -0.03 -18.46 -4.63
N ALA A 11 0.23 -19.11 -3.49
CA ALA A 11 -0.82 -19.72 -2.68
C ALA A 11 -1.85 -18.69 -2.18
N GLN A 12 -1.45 -17.41 -2.06
CA GLN A 12 -2.32 -16.28 -1.73
C GLN A 12 -2.93 -15.60 -2.97
N SER A 13 -2.73 -16.14 -4.17
CA SER A 13 -3.19 -15.57 -5.46
C SER A 13 -2.60 -14.19 -5.80
N VAL A 14 -1.52 -13.78 -5.13
CA VAL A 14 -0.76 -12.57 -5.49
C VAL A 14 -0.07 -12.78 -6.84
N PHE A 15 0.46 -13.96 -7.09
CA PHE A 15 0.96 -14.41 -8.40
C PHE A 15 0.23 -15.68 -8.81
N SER A 16 0.21 -15.98 -10.10
CA SER A 16 -0.22 -17.27 -10.61
C SER A 16 0.99 -18.09 -11.04
N VAL A 17 0.86 -19.42 -11.05
CA VAL A 17 1.93 -20.34 -11.45
C VAL A 17 1.59 -20.98 -12.78
N GLN A 18 2.54 -20.93 -13.71
CA GLN A 18 2.52 -21.69 -14.95
C GLN A 18 3.63 -22.74 -14.92
N THR A 19 3.24 -24.00 -14.91
CA THR A 19 4.16 -25.13 -15.05
C THR A 19 4.15 -25.56 -16.51
N GLN A 20 5.31 -25.50 -17.17
CA GLN A 20 5.43 -26.13 -18.49
C GLN A 20 5.32 -27.65 -18.33
N ALA A 21 4.50 -28.29 -19.15
CA ALA A 21 4.47 -29.74 -19.24
C ALA A 21 5.74 -30.20 -19.96
N ALA A 22 6.77 -30.60 -19.20
CA ALA A 22 7.89 -31.33 -19.77
C ALA A 22 7.37 -32.65 -20.35
N GLY A 23 7.74 -32.94 -21.61
CA GLY A 23 7.50 -34.25 -22.22
C GLY A 23 8.05 -35.36 -21.33
N SER A 24 7.39 -36.52 -21.38
CA SER A 24 7.70 -37.73 -20.60
C SER A 24 9.20 -37.98 -20.47
N ASP A 25 9.67 -38.14 -19.22
CA ASP A 25 11.01 -38.54 -18.75
C ASP A 25 11.99 -37.47 -18.24
N ALA A 26 11.51 -36.31 -17.75
CA ALA A 26 12.30 -35.47 -16.84
C ALA A 26 11.74 -35.54 -15.41
N THR A 27 12.58 -35.87 -14.43
CA THR A 27 12.32 -35.54 -13.02
C THR A 27 11.88 -34.09 -12.94
N GLN A 28 10.69 -33.82 -12.39
CA GLN A 28 10.17 -32.47 -12.18
C GLN A 28 11.18 -31.66 -11.36
N ASP A 29 12.09 -30.99 -12.05
CA ASP A 29 12.93 -30.00 -11.43
C ASP A 29 12.07 -28.75 -11.31
N ASP A 30 11.96 -28.23 -10.09
CA ASP A 30 11.14 -27.08 -9.75
C ASP A 30 11.62 -25.78 -10.43
N ASP A 31 12.69 -25.85 -11.22
CA ASP A 31 13.31 -24.75 -11.96
C ASP A 31 12.51 -24.30 -13.19
N ASP A 32 11.55 -25.10 -13.68
CA ASP A 32 10.67 -24.73 -14.79
C ASP A 32 9.38 -24.01 -14.34
N THR A 33 9.30 -23.63 -13.06
CA THR A 33 8.12 -22.93 -12.50
C THR A 33 8.15 -21.45 -12.87
N THR A 34 7.26 -21.03 -13.76
CA THR A 34 7.08 -19.62 -14.12
C THR A 34 5.98 -18.97 -13.28
N TYR A 35 6.24 -17.76 -12.78
CA TYR A 35 5.25 -16.97 -12.04
C TYR A 35 4.74 -15.83 -12.91
N LEU A 36 3.43 -15.72 -13.06
CA LEU A 36 2.77 -14.68 -13.83
C LEU A 36 2.06 -13.69 -12.91
N LEU A 37 1.97 -12.44 -13.36
CA LEU A 37 1.18 -11.43 -12.68
C LEU A 37 -0.31 -11.82 -12.68
N THR A 38 -1.00 -11.42 -11.63
CA THR A 38 -2.46 -11.42 -11.52
C THR A 38 -2.91 -9.97 -11.49
N PRO A 39 -4.22 -9.67 -11.65
CA PRO A 39 -4.71 -8.30 -11.51
C PRO A 39 -4.29 -7.64 -10.19
N PHE A 40 -4.11 -8.41 -9.12
CA PHE A 40 -3.62 -7.88 -7.84
C PHE A 40 -2.13 -7.51 -7.89
N SER A 41 -1.25 -8.36 -8.42
CA SER A 41 0.18 -8.01 -8.53
C SER A 41 0.47 -6.98 -9.60
N GLU A 42 -0.36 -6.87 -10.65
CA GLU A 42 -0.31 -5.77 -11.63
C GLU A 42 -0.46 -4.40 -10.95
N LEU A 43 -1.33 -4.28 -9.93
CA LEU A 43 -1.46 -3.04 -9.15
C LEU A 43 -0.17 -2.64 -8.43
N LEU A 44 0.80 -3.54 -8.25
CA LEU A 44 2.06 -3.26 -7.56
C LEU A 44 3.20 -2.92 -8.53
N VAL A 45 3.01 -3.11 -9.83
CA VAL A 45 4.04 -2.89 -10.85
C VAL A 45 4.06 -1.43 -11.28
N THR A 46 5.26 -0.88 -11.49
CA THR A 46 5.39 0.45 -12.11
C THR A 46 5.28 0.28 -13.62
N ALA A 47 4.25 0.86 -14.21
CA ALA A 47 4.04 0.86 -15.66
C ALA A 47 4.88 1.96 -16.33
N ASP A 48 5.35 1.69 -17.55
CA ASP A 48 6.18 2.62 -18.33
C ASP A 48 5.44 3.88 -18.78
N ASP A 49 4.11 3.82 -18.82
CA ASP A 49 3.23 4.94 -19.16
C ASP A 49 3.01 5.93 -17.99
N GLY A 50 3.64 5.68 -16.84
CA GLY A 50 3.49 6.50 -15.65
C GLY A 50 2.20 6.26 -14.87
N SER A 51 1.43 5.21 -15.21
CA SER A 51 0.20 4.87 -14.50
C SER A 51 0.43 4.65 -13.00
N PRO A 52 -0.50 5.10 -12.13
CA PRO A 52 -0.36 4.98 -10.69
C PRO A 52 -0.46 3.51 -10.23
N ASN A 53 0.50 3.08 -9.41
CA ASN A 53 0.51 1.77 -8.76
C ASN A 53 0.41 1.89 -7.24
N MET A 54 0.07 0.81 -6.55
CA MET A 54 -0.11 0.69 -5.09
C MET A 54 1.15 0.30 -4.32
N SER A 55 2.32 0.24 -4.97
CA SER A 55 3.55 -0.23 -4.32
C SER A 55 3.96 0.64 -3.12
N ALA A 56 3.81 1.97 -3.23
CA ALA A 56 4.14 2.90 -2.15
C ALA A 56 3.22 2.70 -0.93
N TYR A 57 1.92 2.48 -1.17
CA TYR A 57 0.95 2.18 -0.12
C TYR A 57 1.31 0.89 0.63
N VAL A 58 1.53 -0.20 -0.11
CA VAL A 58 1.93 -1.49 0.49
C VAL A 58 3.24 -1.36 1.26
N ARG A 59 4.24 -0.63 0.72
CA ARG A 59 5.52 -0.39 1.41
C ARG A 59 5.35 0.36 2.73
N ALA A 60 4.50 1.38 2.78
CA ALA A 60 4.23 2.12 4.01
C ALA A 60 3.56 1.23 5.08
N PHE A 61 2.53 0.48 4.70
CA PHE A 61 1.80 -0.39 5.64
C PHE A 61 2.48 -1.72 5.97
N LEU A 62 3.66 -1.96 5.41
CA LEU A 62 4.59 -3.01 5.85
C LEU A 62 5.80 -2.46 6.62
N ASP A 63 5.91 -1.14 6.75
CA ASP A 63 7.00 -0.52 7.51
C ASP A 63 6.82 -0.79 9.01
N PRO A 64 7.87 -1.27 9.72
CA PRO A 64 7.76 -1.59 11.14
C PRO A 64 7.22 -0.43 11.99
N ASP A 65 7.56 0.81 11.66
CA ASP A 65 7.09 1.96 12.45
C ASP A 65 5.57 2.17 12.25
N LEU A 66 5.04 1.93 11.05
CA LEU A 66 3.61 2.10 10.75
C LEU A 66 2.76 0.88 11.13
N VAL A 67 3.37 -0.31 11.24
CA VAL A 67 2.71 -1.53 11.73
C VAL A 67 2.67 -1.61 13.25
N LYS A 68 3.66 -1.01 13.94
CA LYS A 68 3.77 -1.02 15.41
C LYS A 68 2.46 -0.73 16.16
N PRO A 69 1.63 0.28 15.80
CA PRO A 69 0.35 0.54 16.44
C PRO A 69 -0.62 -0.65 16.43
N LEU A 70 -0.59 -1.48 15.37
CA LEU A 70 -1.43 -2.67 15.26
C LEU A 70 -1.04 -3.74 16.28
N HIS A 71 0.25 -3.82 16.63
CA HIS A 71 0.73 -4.73 17.68
C HIS A 71 0.38 -4.25 19.09
N CYS A 72 0.11 -2.95 19.28
CA CYS A 72 -0.29 -2.37 20.56
C CYS A 72 -1.82 -2.35 20.77
N MET A 73 -2.62 -2.90 19.85
CA MET A 73 -4.08 -2.82 19.91
C MET A 73 -4.67 -3.45 21.17
N SER A 74 -4.14 -4.59 21.62
CA SER A 74 -4.66 -5.24 22.83
C SER A 74 -4.43 -4.39 24.08
N GLU A 75 -3.27 -3.76 24.21
CA GLU A 75 -2.95 -2.88 25.34
C GLU A 75 -3.85 -1.63 25.29
N TRP A 76 -3.92 -1.00 24.12
CA TRP A 76 -4.76 0.17 23.87
C TRP A 76 -6.22 -0.06 24.21
N LEU A 77 -6.80 -1.20 23.79
CA LEU A 77 -8.20 -1.54 24.08
C LEU A 77 -8.50 -1.74 25.57
N THR A 78 -7.50 -2.07 26.38
CA THR A 78 -7.66 -2.33 27.82
C THR A 78 -7.35 -1.13 28.71
N GLN A 79 -6.91 0.00 28.15
CA GLN A 79 -6.63 1.21 28.92
C GLN A 79 -7.92 1.94 29.31
N GLU A 80 -8.17 2.08 30.61
CA GLU A 80 -9.39 2.72 31.17
C GLU A 80 -9.46 4.25 30.98
N SER A 81 -8.36 4.92 30.62
CA SER A 81 -8.26 6.39 30.48
C SER A 81 -8.37 6.91 29.03
N ALA A 82 -9.04 6.17 28.16
CA ALA A 82 -8.92 6.23 26.70
C ALA A 82 -9.37 7.55 26.03
N ASN A 83 -8.46 8.52 25.96
CA ASN A 83 -8.46 9.56 24.92
C ASN A 83 -7.29 9.39 23.93
N ALA A 84 -6.41 8.41 24.14
CA ALA A 84 -5.27 8.14 23.26
C ALA A 84 -5.65 7.13 22.17
N THR A 85 -5.09 7.30 20.97
CA THR A 85 -5.15 6.34 19.87
C THR A 85 -4.15 5.20 20.06
N SER A 86 -4.33 4.07 19.36
CA SER A 86 -3.35 2.97 19.36
C SER A 86 -1.96 3.41 18.90
N PHE A 87 -1.90 4.40 18.00
CA PHE A 87 -0.64 5.02 17.57
C PHE A 87 0.03 5.75 18.74
N GLU A 88 -0.72 6.59 19.46
CA GLU A 88 -0.19 7.32 20.61
C GLU A 88 0.26 6.36 21.72
N THR A 89 -0.50 5.29 22.01
CA THR A 89 -0.06 4.23 22.95
C THR A 89 1.29 3.63 22.50
N ALA A 90 1.44 3.29 21.22
CA ALA A 90 2.68 2.72 20.68
C ALA A 90 3.88 3.69 20.68
N TYR A 91 3.63 5.01 20.69
CA TYR A 91 4.65 6.05 20.56
C TYR A 91 4.75 6.98 21.78
N GLY A 92 4.32 6.51 22.95
CA GLY A 92 4.50 7.24 24.21
C GLY A 92 3.70 8.55 24.27
N GLY A 93 2.47 8.54 23.77
CA GLY A 93 1.55 9.68 23.74
C GLY A 93 1.73 10.62 22.54
N LYS A 94 2.65 10.31 21.61
CA LYS A 94 2.86 11.14 20.41
C LYS A 94 1.94 10.74 19.27
N SER A 95 1.31 11.73 18.65
CA SER A 95 0.53 11.54 17.42
C SER A 95 1.44 11.15 16.23
N LEU A 96 0.82 10.62 15.18
CA LEU A 96 1.50 10.33 13.90
C LEU A 96 2.28 11.54 13.39
N TRP A 97 1.68 12.74 13.45
CA TRP A 97 2.29 13.96 12.94
C TRP A 97 3.51 14.39 13.76
N ALA A 98 3.44 14.28 15.09
CA ALA A 98 4.58 14.57 15.95
C ALA A 98 5.74 13.60 15.68
N VAL A 99 5.44 12.31 15.52
CA VAL A 99 6.44 11.30 15.17
C VAL A 99 7.01 11.54 13.77
N ALA A 100 6.19 11.90 12.79
CA ALA A 100 6.65 12.21 11.44
C ALA A 100 7.55 13.46 11.38
N GLN A 101 7.30 14.45 12.24
CA GLN A 101 8.15 15.63 12.39
C GLN A 101 9.53 15.28 12.96
N GLU A 102 9.59 14.38 13.95
CA GLU A 102 10.85 13.89 14.53
C GLU A 102 11.58 12.89 13.61
N ARG A 103 10.81 12.13 12.82
CA ARG A 103 11.31 11.07 11.93
C ARG A 103 10.84 11.32 10.50
N PRO A 104 11.54 12.17 9.72
CA PRO A 104 11.12 12.56 8.37
C PRO A 104 10.87 11.38 7.41
N ARG A 105 11.49 10.22 7.64
CA ARG A 105 11.22 8.99 6.88
C ARG A 105 9.75 8.55 6.98
N ILE A 106 9.15 8.60 8.18
CA ILE A 106 7.76 8.19 8.39
C ILE A 106 6.82 9.15 7.65
N GLY A 107 7.08 10.45 7.74
CA GLY A 107 6.33 11.45 6.97
C GLY A 107 6.42 11.23 5.46
N ARG A 108 7.61 10.92 4.94
CA ARG A 108 7.79 10.59 3.51
C ARG A 108 7.01 9.35 3.10
N LEU A 109 7.13 8.25 3.84
CA LEU A 109 6.41 7.00 3.55
C LEU A 109 4.89 7.22 3.57
N PHE A 110 4.38 7.94 4.57
CA PHE A 110 2.98 8.28 4.67
C PHE A 110 2.51 9.13 3.47
N ASN A 111 3.26 10.18 3.12
CA ASN A 111 2.92 11.03 1.99
C ASN A 111 2.95 10.29 0.65
N GLU A 112 3.97 9.45 0.42
CA GLU A 112 4.07 8.63 -0.79
C GLU A 112 2.90 7.64 -0.90
N ALA A 113 2.50 7.02 0.21
CA ALA A 113 1.34 6.13 0.28
C ALA A 113 0.03 6.88 -0.03
N MET A 114 -0.20 8.03 0.60
CA MET A 114 -1.40 8.83 0.38
C MET A 114 -1.46 9.40 -1.04
N ALA A 115 -0.34 9.84 -1.62
CA ALA A 115 -0.29 10.33 -2.98
C ALA A 115 -0.61 9.23 -4.00
N CYS A 116 -0.13 8.00 -3.75
CA CYS A 116 -0.43 6.82 -4.52
C CYS A 116 -1.93 6.47 -4.49
N ASP A 117 -2.52 6.38 -3.30
CA ASP A 117 -3.95 6.11 -3.11
C ASP A 117 -4.84 7.20 -3.73
N THR A 118 -4.47 8.46 -3.51
CA THR A 118 -5.21 9.62 -4.05
C THR A 118 -5.21 9.63 -5.57
N ARG A 119 -4.10 9.26 -6.25
CA ARG A 119 -4.08 9.16 -7.71
C ARG A 119 -5.12 8.17 -8.24
N GLN A 120 -5.25 7.01 -7.60
CA GLN A 120 -6.22 6.00 -8.03
C GLN A 120 -7.65 6.45 -7.74
N THR A 121 -7.91 6.93 -6.52
CA THR A 121 -9.24 7.37 -6.10
C THR A 121 -9.70 8.60 -6.89
N ALA A 122 -8.83 9.58 -7.12
CA ALA A 122 -9.16 10.77 -7.91
C ALA A 122 -9.48 10.43 -9.37
N ALA A 123 -8.71 9.52 -9.99
CA ALA A 123 -9.01 9.05 -11.34
C ALA A 123 -10.39 8.38 -11.42
N ALA A 124 -10.73 7.54 -10.44
CA ALA A 124 -12.04 6.91 -10.36
C ALA A 124 -13.18 7.92 -10.16
N VAL A 125 -13.01 8.91 -9.27
CA VAL A 125 -14.01 9.97 -9.05
C VAL A 125 -14.20 10.80 -10.32
N ALA A 126 -13.13 11.16 -11.02
CA ALA A 126 -13.21 11.91 -12.26
C ALA A 126 -13.95 11.14 -13.37
N ALA A 127 -13.73 9.82 -13.47
CA ALA A 127 -14.36 8.99 -14.47
C ALA A 127 -15.83 8.67 -14.14
N CYS A 128 -16.14 8.34 -12.88
CA CYS A 128 -17.44 7.83 -12.48
C CYS A 128 -18.40 8.90 -11.95
N CYS A 129 -17.86 10.01 -11.43
CA CYS A 129 -18.62 11.04 -10.73
C CYS A 129 -18.31 12.47 -11.21
N PRO A 130 -18.12 12.76 -12.51
CA PRO A 130 -17.71 14.09 -12.97
C PRO A 130 -18.65 15.22 -12.54
N GLN A 131 -19.94 14.90 -12.34
CA GLN A 131 -20.98 15.84 -11.91
C GLN A 131 -20.70 16.50 -10.56
N VAL A 132 -19.90 15.89 -9.68
CA VAL A 132 -19.61 16.47 -8.35
C VAL A 132 -18.81 17.77 -8.43
N PHE A 133 -18.16 18.02 -9.58
CA PHE A 133 -17.40 19.24 -9.84
C PHE A 133 -18.14 20.23 -10.75
N CYS A 134 -19.34 19.91 -11.24
CA CYS A 134 -20.10 20.82 -12.09
C CYS A 134 -20.46 22.12 -11.34
N GLY A 135 -20.10 23.26 -11.93
CA GLY A 135 -20.40 24.58 -11.36
C GLY A 135 -19.48 25.00 -10.21
N VAL A 136 -18.55 24.13 -9.78
CA VAL A 136 -17.51 24.49 -8.81
C VAL A 136 -16.50 25.41 -9.49
N ARG A 137 -16.31 26.62 -8.95
CA ARG A 137 -15.35 27.61 -9.45
C ARG A 137 -14.03 27.63 -8.69
N THR A 138 -14.07 27.21 -7.44
CA THR A 138 -12.92 27.19 -6.53
C THR A 138 -13.02 25.95 -5.66
N LEU A 139 -11.92 25.19 -5.60
CA LEU A 139 -11.78 24.02 -4.73
C LEU A 139 -10.50 24.20 -3.91
N VAL A 140 -10.59 23.98 -2.60
CA VAL A 140 -9.44 24.01 -1.69
C VAL A 140 -9.33 22.64 -1.05
N ASP A 141 -8.20 21.98 -1.27
CA ASP A 141 -7.88 20.69 -0.66
C ASP A 141 -7.19 20.93 0.69
N VAL A 142 -7.99 20.93 1.75
CA VAL A 142 -7.51 21.12 3.12
C VAL A 142 -6.87 19.83 3.62
N GLY A 143 -5.55 19.85 3.80
CA GLY A 143 -4.80 18.66 4.19
C GLY A 143 -4.40 17.77 3.00
N GLY A 144 -4.38 18.30 1.78
CA GLY A 144 -4.03 17.59 0.54
C GLY A 144 -2.61 17.00 0.42
N GLY A 145 -1.88 16.90 1.54
CA GLY A 145 -0.56 16.28 1.60
C GLY A 145 0.45 16.90 0.65
N THR A 146 1.22 16.05 -0.05
CA THR A 146 2.02 16.47 -1.20
C THR A 146 1.11 16.57 -2.40
N ALA A 147 0.88 17.81 -2.88
CA ALA A 147 0.04 18.08 -4.05
C ALA A 147 0.32 17.08 -5.19
N LEU A 148 -0.74 16.59 -5.83
CA LEU A 148 -0.60 15.83 -7.07
C LEU A 148 0.13 16.71 -8.11
N PRO A 149 1.13 16.17 -8.85
CA PRO A 149 1.68 16.92 -9.97
C PRO A 149 0.53 17.28 -10.94
N PRO A 150 0.55 18.47 -11.56
CA PRO A 150 -0.45 18.82 -12.56
C PRO A 150 -0.40 17.78 -13.68
N GLY A 151 -1.58 17.26 -14.02
CA GLY A 151 -1.77 16.34 -15.14
C GLY A 151 -1.57 17.02 -16.50
#